data_AF-A0A0F3GS38-F1
#
_entry.id   AF-A0A0F3GS38-F1
#
_cell.length_a   1.000
_cell.length_b   1.000
_cell.length_c   1.000
_cell.angle_alpha   90.00
_cell.angle_beta   90.00
_cell.angle_gamma   90.00
#
_symmetry.space_group_name_H-M   'P 1'
#
loop_
_entity.id
_entity.type
_entity.pdbx_description
1 polymer ?
#
loop_
_entity_poly.entity_id
_entity_poly.type
_entity_poly.pdbx_seq_one_letter_code
_entity_poly.pdbx_strand_id
1 'polypeptide(L)' 'MVTNHAAGVTSEKLTVTEVKDTMSKAFQTLRNLLTVAVATVAPHRQCPCKDALKDAKA' A
#
# COMPACT_ATOMS: atom_id res chain seq x y z
N MET A 1 1.75 -3.32 4.23
CA MET A 1 1.69 -4.71 4.73
C MET A 1 2.75 -5.49 4.01
N VAL A 2 3.57 -6.22 4.76
CA VAL A 2 4.56 -7.13 4.20
C VAL A 2 3.83 -8.44 3.89
N THR A 3 3.81 -8.86 2.63
CA THR A 3 3.14 -10.09 2.19
C THR A 3 4.04 -11.31 2.23
N ASN A 4 5.34 -11.08 2.13
CA ASN A 4 6.42 -12.05 2.09
C ASN A 4 7.76 -11.31 2.23
N HIS A 5 8.81 -12.03 2.60
CA HIS A 5 10.17 -11.51 2.51
C HIS A 5 10.68 -11.77 1.09
N ALA A 6 10.77 -10.73 0.26
CA ALA A 6 11.09 -10.83 -1.17
C ALA A 6 12.43 -11.55 -1.47
N ALA A 7 12.74 -11.74 -2.77
CA ALA A 7 13.96 -12.36 -3.26
C ALA A 7 15.19 -11.57 -2.77
N GLY A 8 15.82 -12.05 -1.70
CA GLY A 8 16.95 -11.39 -1.05
C GLY A 8 17.09 -11.68 0.44
N VAL A 9 16.03 -12.16 1.10
CA VAL A 9 16.06 -12.51 2.53
C VAL A 9 15.97 -14.03 2.77
N THR A 10 15.26 -14.76 1.91
CA THR A 10 15.13 -16.22 1.99
C THR A 10 15.53 -16.87 0.66
N SER A 11 16.00 -18.11 0.73
CA SER A 11 16.33 -18.94 -0.44
C SER A 11 15.10 -19.57 -1.10
N GLU A 12 13.92 -19.42 -0.50
CA GLU A 12 12.67 -19.99 -0.98
C GLU A 12 12.06 -19.15 -2.10
N LYS A 13 11.41 -19.82 -3.07
CA LYS A 13 10.73 -19.12 -4.17
C LYS A 13 9.47 -18.43 -3.66
N LEU A 14 9.31 -17.18 -4.04
CA LEU A 14 8.06 -16.44 -3.84
C LEU A 14 6.92 -17.08 -4.62
N THR A 15 5.79 -17.29 -3.96
CA THR A 15 4.60 -17.84 -4.61
C THR A 15 3.44 -16.84 -4.59
N VAL A 16 2.65 -16.84 -5.66
CA VAL A 16 1.42 -16.03 -5.74
C VAL A 16 0.41 -16.44 -4.66
N THR A 17 0.37 -17.73 -4.30
CA THR A 17 -0.50 -18.27 -3.27
C THR A 17 -0.21 -17.65 -1.91
N GLU A 18 1.06 -17.62 -1.50
CA GLU A 18 1.49 -17.01 -0.23
C GLU A 18 1.07 -15.53 -0.14
N VAL A 19 1.28 -14.78 -1.22
CA VAL A 19 0.88 -13.37 -1.30
C VAL A 19 -0.64 -13.24 -1.13
N LYS A 20 -1.43 -14.06 -1.84
CA LYS A 20 -2.91 -14.03 -1.73
C LYS A 20 -3.39 -14.36 -0.32
N ASP A 21 -2.81 -15.39 0.29
CA ASP A 21 -3.21 -15.82 1.63
C ASP A 21 -2.89 -14.77 2.69
N THR A 22 -1.69 -14.18 2.63
CA THR A 22 -1.28 -13.11 3.55
C THR A 22 -2.15 -11.86 3.35
N MET A 23 -2.45 -11.49 2.11
CA MET A 23 -3.38 -10.38 1.82
C MET A 23 -4.78 -10.63 2.37
N SER A 24 -5.31 -11.85 2.18
CA SER A 24 -6.63 -12.25 2.66
C SER A 24 -6.74 -12.15 4.18
N LYS A 25 -5.73 -12.67 4.90
CA LYS A 25 -5.67 -12.62 6.38
C LYS A 25 -5.68 -11.20 6.93
N ALA A 26 -5.06 -10.25 6.23
CA ALA A 26 -4.94 -8.87 6.69
C ALA A 26 -6.02 -7.93 6.14
N PHE A 27 -6.90 -8.42 5.27
CA PHE A 27 -7.84 -7.58 4.54
C PHE A 27 -8.77 -6.79 5.46
N GLN A 28 -9.24 -7.42 6.55
CA GLN A 28 -10.10 -6.74 7.52
C GLN A 28 -9.37 -5.60 8.26
N THR A 29 -8.11 -5.81 8.64
CA THR A 29 -7.27 -4.77 9.25
C THR A 29 -7.06 -3.61 8.30
N LEU A 30 -6.75 -3.91 7.03
CA LEU A 30 -6.62 -2.92 5.96
C LEU A 30 -7.91 -2.11 5.78
N ARG A 31 -9.07 -2.78 5.75
CA ARG A 31 -10.38 -2.14 5.62
C ARG A 31 -10.63 -1.15 6.76
N ASN A 32 -10.42 -1.58 8.00
CA ASN A 32 -10.62 -0.72 9.17
C ASN A 32 -9.68 0.49 9.15
N LEU A 33 -8.40 0.27 8.84
CA LEU A 33 -7.41 1.34 8.73
C LEU A 33 -7.80 2.37 7.67
N LEU A 34 -8.22 1.90 6.49
CA LEU A 34 -8.65 2.78 5.39
C LEU A 34 -9.88 3.62 5.76
N THR A 35 -10.88 3.01 6.43
CA THR A 35 -12.07 3.74 6.89
C THR A 35 -11.71 4.91 7.81
N VAL A 36 -10.78 4.69 8.76
CA VAL A 36 -10.33 5.76 9.66
C VAL A 36 -9.43 6.75 8.93
N ALA A 37 -8.48 6.27 8.13
CA ALA A 37 -7.50 7.11 7.45
C ALA A 37 -8.17 8.14 6.53
N VAL A 38 -9.18 7.75 5.76
CA VAL A 38 -9.92 8.66 4.87
C VAL A 38 -10.56 9.81 5.64
N ALA A 39 -11.13 9.55 6.83
CA ALA A 39 -11.73 10.58 7.67
C ALA A 39 -10.69 11.57 8.24
N THR A 40 -9.41 11.18 8.30
CA THR A 40 -8.31 12.02 8.80
C THR A 40 -7.55 12.77 7.71
N VAL A 41 -7.87 12.55 6.43
CA VAL A 41 -7.21 13.27 5.33
C VAL A 41 -7.57 14.75 5.40
N ALA A 42 -6.56 15.61 5.39
CA ALA A 42 -6.76 17.06 5.41
C ALA A 42 -7.56 17.51 4.18
N PRO A 43 -8.51 18.46 4.34
CA PRO A 43 -9.35 18.95 3.24
C PRO A 43 -8.56 19.67 2.13
N HIS A 44 -7.35 20.13 2.45
CA HIS A 44 -6.43 20.75 1.50
C HIS A 44 -5.15 19.94 1.39
N ARG A 45 -4.64 19.77 0.16
CA ARG A 45 -3.39 19.03 -0.10
C ARG A 45 -2.20 19.82 0.42
N GLN A 46 -1.52 19.30 1.43
CA GLN A 46 -0.32 19.90 2.04
C GLN A 46 0.97 19.17 1.67
N CYS A 47 0.93 18.13 0.82
CA CYS A 47 2.14 17.42 0.42
C CYS A 47 2.95 18.23 -0.61
N PRO A 48 4.29 18.09 -0.64
CA PRO A 48 5.14 18.59 -1.72
C PRO A 48 4.75 18.03 -3.09
N CYS A 49 4.10 16.86 -3.09
CA CYS A 49 3.63 16.17 -4.28
C CYS A 49 2.40 16.80 -4.97
N LYS A 50 1.74 17.78 -4.35
CA LYS A 50 0.41 18.27 -4.76
C LYS A 50 0.36 18.78 -6.21
N ASP A 51 1.48 19.34 -6.67
CA ASP A 51 1.66 19.93 -8.00
C ASP A 51 2.85 19.28 -8.74
N ALA A 52 3.22 18.04 -8.37
CA ALA A 52 4.40 17.36 -8.95
C ALA A 52 4.33 17.19 -10.47
N LEU A 53 3.13 17.19 -11.05
CA LEU A 53 2.89 17.02 -12.47
C LEU A 53 2.44 18.31 -13.18
N LYS A 54 2.54 19.48 -12.52
CA LYS A 54 2.04 20.75 -13.08
C LYS A 54 2.67 21.15 -14.41
N ASP A 55 3.89 20.67 -14.67
CA ASP A 55 4.67 20.98 -15.88
C ASP A 55 4.79 19.79 -16.84
N ALA A 56 4.07 18.69 -16.57
CA ALA A 56 4.10 17.52 -17.44
C ALA A 56 3.39 17.83 -18.76
N LYS A 57 4.05 17.52 -19.89
CA LYS A 57 3.44 17.58 -21.23
C LYS A 57 2.73 16.26 -21.51
N ALA A 58 1.62 16.36 -22.26
CA ALA A 58 0.85 15.23 -22.75
C ALA A 58 1.63 14.40 -23.79
#